data_AF-A0A945QI19-F1
#
_entry.id   AF-A0A945QI19-F1
#
_cell.length_a   1.000
_cell.length_b   1.000
_cell.length_c   1.000
_cell.angle_alpha   90.00
_cell.angle_beta   90.00
_cell.angle_gamma   90.00
#
_symmetry.space_group_name_H-M   'P 1'
#
loop_
_entity.id
_entity.type
_entity.pdbx_description
1 polymer ?
#
loop_
_entity_poly.entity_id
_entity_poly.type
_entity_poly.pdbx_seq_one_letter_code
_entity_poly.pdbx_strand_id
1 'polypeptide(L)'
;MAVPTGLIRPGEAQGLAKAVADWRAWLTHERRASPHTLAAYGRDLDAFLDFLTDHLGAVPDLDALRALQPTDFRAWLARRAADGLARSSTARALSVVRGFFRFLERTGRGGGGG
;
A
#
# COMPACT_ATOMS: atom_id res chain seq x y z
N MET A 1 0.09 9.54 -24.78
CA MET A 1 0.69 9.77 -23.45
C MET A 1 1.32 8.46 -23.04
N ALA A 2 2.62 8.31 -23.25
CA ALA A 2 3.32 7.04 -23.05
C ALA A 2 3.50 6.79 -21.56
N VAL A 3 2.91 5.71 -21.04
CA VAL A 3 3.32 5.16 -19.75
C VAL A 3 4.71 4.58 -20.00
N PRO A 4 5.79 5.05 -19.35
CA PRO A 4 7.05 4.35 -19.43
C PRO A 4 6.85 3.00 -18.74
N THR A 5 6.67 1.93 -19.52
CA THR A 5 6.82 0.56 -19.05
C THR A 5 8.30 0.37 -18.72
N GLY A 6 8.70 0.90 -17.56
CA GLY A 6 9.94 0.51 -16.92
C GLY A 6 9.79 -0.95 -16.54
N LEU A 7 10.53 -1.83 -17.21
CA LEU A 7 10.87 -3.13 -16.68
C LEU A 7 11.37 -2.90 -15.24
N ILE A 8 10.56 -3.31 -14.27
CA ILE A 8 10.86 -3.12 -12.86
C ILE A 8 12.23 -3.72 -12.61
N ARG A 9 13.17 -2.88 -12.17
CA ARG A 9 14.48 -3.41 -11.82
C ARG A 9 14.29 -4.24 -10.55
N PRO A 10 14.87 -5.45 -10.45
CA PRO A 10 14.69 -6.31 -9.28
C PRO A 10 15.00 -5.61 -7.94
N GLY A 11 15.85 -4.56 -7.94
CA GLY A 11 16.14 -3.73 -6.77
C GLY A 11 15.02 -2.77 -6.32
N GLU A 12 14.10 -2.38 -7.20
CA GLU A 12 12.99 -1.46 -6.88
C GLU A 12 11.85 -2.20 -6.16
N ALA A 13 11.55 -3.44 -6.58
CA ALA A 13 10.62 -4.33 -5.87
C ALA A 13 11.12 -4.71 -4.45
N GLN A 14 12.44 -4.85 -4.27
CA GLN A 14 13.06 -5.02 -2.95
C GLN A 14 12.82 -3.81 -2.04
N GLY A 15 12.76 -2.60 -2.63
CA GLY A 15 12.47 -1.35 -1.90
C GLY A 15 11.09 -1.34 -1.27
N LEU A 16 10.05 -1.80 -1.99
CA LEU A 16 8.70 -1.91 -1.44
C LEU A 16 8.62 -2.97 -0.35
N ALA A 17 9.15 -4.18 -0.60
CA ALA A 17 9.15 -5.25 0.39
C ALA A 17 9.82 -4.81 1.71
N LYS A 18 10.95 -4.11 1.61
CA LYS A 18 11.62 -3.51 2.76
C LYS A 18 10.74 -2.47 3.46
N ALA A 19 10.08 -1.58 2.72
CA ALA A 19 9.21 -0.56 3.29
C ALA A 19 8.02 -1.17 4.06
N VAL A 20 7.44 -2.26 3.55
CA VAL A 20 6.39 -3.01 4.24
C VAL A 20 6.91 -3.63 5.54
N ALA A 21 8.10 -4.24 5.52
CA ALA A 21 8.71 -4.81 6.71
C ALA A 21 9.01 -3.73 7.77
N ASP A 22 9.59 -2.60 7.36
CA ASP A 22 9.88 -1.48 8.26
C ASP A 22 8.58 -0.88 8.86
N TRP A 23 7.50 -0.82 8.09
CA TRP A 23 6.19 -0.35 8.58
C TRP A 23 5.59 -1.30 9.61
N ARG A 24 5.64 -2.62 9.37
CA ARG A 24 5.17 -3.64 10.33
C ARG A 24 5.97 -3.58 11.64
N ALA A 25 7.29 -3.40 11.55
CA ALA A 25 8.14 -3.18 12.72
C ALA A 25 7.74 -1.89 13.46
N TRP A 26 7.52 -0.79 12.74
CA TRP A 26 7.08 0.48 13.32
C TRP A 26 5.72 0.39 14.03
N LEU A 27 4.73 -0.32 13.46
CA LEU A 27 3.44 -0.56 14.13
C LEU A 27 3.60 -1.32 15.45
N THR A 28 4.57 -2.24 15.50
CA THR A 28 4.87 -3.04 16.70
C THR A 28 5.47 -2.15 17.80
N HIS A 29 6.52 -1.39 17.46
CA HIS A 29 7.29 -0.63 18.44
C HIS A 29 6.61 0.69 18.85
N GLU A 30 6.11 1.45 17.89
CA GLU A 30 5.58 2.80 18.14
C GLU A 30 4.10 2.78 18.53
N ARG A 31 3.33 1.88 17.92
CA ARG A 31 1.86 1.84 18.12
C ARG A 31 1.42 0.74 19.08
N ARG A 32 2.35 -0.08 19.59
CA ARG A 32 2.09 -1.24 20.46
C ARG A 32 0.93 -2.10 19.95
N ALA A 33 0.87 -2.27 18.63
CA ALA A 33 -0.21 -3.00 17.99
C ALA A 33 -0.19 -4.47 18.45
N SER A 34 -1.36 -5.02 18.79
CA SER A 34 -1.45 -6.43 19.17
C SER A 34 -1.08 -7.34 17.98
N PRO A 35 -0.65 -8.59 18.22
CA PRO A 35 -0.39 -9.55 17.13
C PRO A 35 -1.59 -9.71 16.18
N HIS A 36 -2.81 -9.69 16.72
CA HIS A 36 -4.04 -9.76 15.92
C HIS A 36 -4.23 -8.51 15.05
N THR A 37 -3.91 -7.32 15.58
CA THR A 37 -3.94 -6.07 14.83
C THR A 37 -2.91 -6.07 13.70
N LEU A 38 -1.68 -6.51 13.96
CA LEU A 38 -0.62 -6.63 12.96
C LEU A 38 -1.01 -7.59 11.84
N ALA A 39 -1.57 -8.76 12.17
CA ALA A 39 -2.03 -9.73 11.18
C ALA A 39 -3.20 -9.20 10.35
N ALA A 40 -4.14 -8.49 10.96
CA ALA A 40 -5.26 -7.85 10.26
C ALA A 40 -4.79 -6.73 9.33
N TYR A 41 -3.84 -5.91 9.79
CA TYR A 41 -3.27 -4.80 9.02
C TYR A 41 -2.39 -5.29 7.88
N GLY A 42 -1.59 -6.33 8.11
CA GLY A 42 -0.80 -7.00 7.07
C GLY A 42 -1.69 -7.51 5.95
N ARG A 43 -2.74 -8.28 6.26
CA ARG A 43 -3.68 -8.80 5.25
C ARG A 43 -4.37 -7.69 4.45
N ASP A 44 -4.76 -6.60 5.11
CA ASP A 44 -5.41 -5.48 4.40
C ASP A 44 -4.45 -4.75 3.45
N LEU A 45 -3.19 -4.59 3.85
CA LEU A 45 -2.16 -3.97 3.02
C LEU A 45 -1.79 -4.87 1.85
N ASP A 46 -1.58 -6.17 2.10
CA ASP A 46 -1.24 -7.16 1.08
C ASP A 46 -2.35 -7.19 0.02
N ALA A 47 -3.63 -7.24 0.42
CA ALA A 47 -4.77 -7.18 -0.51
C ALA A 47 -4.87 -5.86 -1.31
N PHE A 48 -4.29 -4.76 -0.84
CA PHE A 48 -4.19 -3.52 -1.62
C PHE A 48 -3.06 -3.59 -2.64
N LEU A 49 -1.90 -4.13 -2.26
CA LEU A 49 -0.77 -4.31 -3.17
C LEU A 49 -1.06 -5.35 -4.27
N ASP A 50 -1.82 -6.40 -3.96
CA ASP A 50 -2.31 -7.37 -4.94
C ASP A 50 -3.23 -6.69 -5.95
N PHE A 51 -4.20 -5.89 -5.46
CA PHE A 51 -5.04 -5.09 -6.35
C PHE A 51 -4.22 -4.17 -7.27
N LEU A 52 -3.19 -3.51 -6.74
CA LEU A 52 -2.34 -2.63 -7.55
C LEU A 52 -1.55 -3.41 -8.59
N THR A 53 -1.13 -4.63 -8.29
CA THR A 53 -0.44 -5.50 -9.25
C THR A 53 -1.33 -5.78 -10.46
N ASP A 54 -2.59 -6.13 -10.22
CA ASP A 54 -3.57 -6.36 -11.29
C ASP A 54 -3.94 -5.06 -12.02
N HIS A 55 -4.13 -3.96 -11.28
CA HIS A 55 -4.59 -2.68 -11.82
C HIS A 55 -3.52 -1.95 -12.65
N LEU A 56 -2.25 -2.08 -12.28
CA LEU A 56 -1.11 -1.48 -12.99
C LEU A 56 -0.49 -2.45 -14.01
N GLY A 57 -0.81 -3.75 -13.94
CA GLY A 57 -0.25 -4.80 -14.80
C GLY A 57 1.18 -5.20 -14.44
N ALA A 58 1.70 -4.77 -13.28
CA ALA A 58 3.02 -5.12 -12.77
C ALA A 58 3.06 -4.96 -11.25
N VAL A 59 3.95 -5.70 -10.58
CA VAL A 59 4.16 -5.59 -9.12
C VAL A 59 4.57 -4.15 -8.78
N PRO A 60 3.84 -3.39 -7.94
CA PRO A 60 4.18 -1.99 -7.69
C PRO A 60 5.55 -1.84 -7.02
N ASP A 61 6.30 -0.81 -7.40
CA ASP A 61 7.45 -0.32 -6.65
C ASP A 61 7.10 0.97 -5.90
N LEU A 62 8.08 1.60 -5.25
CA LEU A 62 7.85 2.85 -4.52
C LEU A 62 7.49 4.03 -5.43
N ASP A 63 7.95 4.06 -6.68
CA ASP A 63 7.61 5.11 -7.64
C ASP A 63 6.18 4.96 -8.16
N ALA A 64 5.75 3.74 -8.43
CA ALA A 64 4.37 3.41 -8.76
C ALA A 64 3.42 3.85 -7.64
N LEU A 65 3.79 3.60 -6.37
CA LEU A 65 3.00 4.08 -5.22
C LEU A 65 2.96 5.62 -5.14
N ARG A 66 4.06 6.31 -5.47
CA ARG A 66 4.10 7.79 -5.53
C ARG A 66 3.26 8.36 -6.67
N ALA A 67 3.12 7.63 -7.77
CA ALA A 67 2.38 8.06 -8.96
C ALA A 67 0.86 7.83 -8.86
N LEU A 68 0.38 7.09 -7.86
CA LEU A 68 -1.04 6.78 -7.70
C LEU A 68 -1.90 8.03 -7.64
N GLN A 69 -3.00 7.99 -8.40
CA GLN A 69 -3.97 9.06 -8.51
C GLN A 69 -5.23 8.74 -7.71
N PRO A 70 -6.06 9.74 -7.38
CA PRO A 70 -7.36 9.52 -6.73
C PRO A 70 -8.26 8.52 -7.47
N THR A 71 -8.11 8.38 -8.79
CA THR A 71 -8.80 7.37 -9.61
C THR A 71 -8.47 5.95 -9.21
N ASP A 72 -7.22 5.65 -8.85
CA ASP A 72 -6.77 4.30 -8.51
C ASP A 72 -7.36 3.85 -7.17
N PHE A 73 -7.42 4.78 -6.20
CA PHE A 73 -8.12 4.53 -4.93
C PHE A 73 -9.62 4.31 -5.12
N ARG A 74 -10.26 5.05 -6.04
CA ARG A 74 -11.67 4.82 -6.37
C ARG A 74 -11.88 3.46 -7.04
N ALA A 75 -10.99 3.04 -7.93
CA ALA A 75 -11.03 1.73 -8.56
C ALA A 75 -10.89 0.60 -7.52
N TRP A 76 -9.98 0.75 -6.56
CA TRP A 76 -9.85 -0.20 -5.45
C TRP A 76 -11.11 -0.30 -4.59
N LEU A 77 -11.73 0.83 -4.25
CA LEU A 77 -12.98 0.85 -3.50
C LEU A 77 -14.14 0.21 -4.27
N ALA A 78 -14.20 0.43 -5.59
CA ALA A 78 -15.18 -0.22 -6.46
C ALA A 78 -14.98 -1.75 -6.51
N ARG A 79 -13.73 -2.22 -6.63
CA ARG A 79 -13.39 -3.65 -6.53
C ARG A 79 -13.87 -4.26 -5.21
N ARG A 80 -13.53 -3.64 -4.07
CA ARG A 80 -13.94 -4.13 -2.76
C ARG A 80 -15.46 -4.17 -2.58
N ALA A 81 -16.19 -3.22 -3.17
CA ALA A 81 -17.65 -3.23 -3.16
C ALA A 81 -18.21 -4.38 -4.02
N ALA A 82 -17.62 -4.63 -5.19
CA ALA A 82 -17.98 -5.76 -6.06
C ALA A 82 -17.71 -7.12 -5.38
N ASP A 83 -16.66 -7.21 -4.57
CA ASP A 83 -16.31 -8.41 -3.80
C ASP A 83 -17.21 -8.60 -2.54
N GLY A 84 -18.19 -7.73 -2.32
CA GLY A 84 -19.16 -7.85 -1.22
C GLY A 84 -18.58 -7.59 0.18
N LEU A 85 -17.44 -6.91 0.28
CA LEU A 85 -16.79 -6.68 1.57
C LEU A 85 -17.61 -5.74 2.47
N ALA A 86 -17.74 -6.11 3.75
CA ALA A 86 -18.44 -5.32 4.74
C ALA A 86 -17.82 -3.92 4.94
N ARG A 87 -18.67 -2.92 5.22
CA ARG A 87 -18.25 -1.51 5.45
C ARG A 87 -17.16 -1.36 6.51
N SER A 88 -17.23 -2.14 7.60
CA SER A 88 -16.21 -2.15 8.66
C SER A 88 -14.85 -2.67 8.17
N SER A 89 -14.86 -3.67 7.28
CA SER A 89 -13.64 -4.20 6.67
C SER A 89 -12.99 -3.17 5.74
N THR A 90 -13.80 -2.48 4.93
CA THR A 90 -13.33 -1.41 4.04
C THR A 90 -12.77 -0.22 4.83
N ALA A 91 -13.41 0.18 5.93
CA ALA A 91 -12.92 1.26 6.78
C ALA A 91 -11.57 0.94 7.45
N ARG A 92 -11.41 -0.31 7.92
CA ARG A 92 -10.14 -0.80 8.47
C ARG A 92 -9.04 -0.82 7.41
N ALA A 93 -9.34 -1.33 6.22
CA ALA A 93 -8.38 -1.35 5.12
C ALA A 93 -7.98 0.06 4.66
N LEU A 94 -8.92 1.01 4.60
CA LEU A 94 -8.60 2.41 4.34
C LEU A 94 -7.68 3.01 5.39
N SER A 95 -7.90 2.67 6.66
CA SER A 95 -7.04 3.13 7.76
C SER A 95 -5.62 2.56 7.64
N VAL A 96 -5.51 1.29 7.25
CA VAL A 96 -4.25 0.61 6.95
C VAL A 96 -3.49 1.29 5.81
N VAL A 97 -4.14 1.46 4.66
CA VAL A 97 -3.52 2.09 3.48
C VAL A 97 -3.06 3.50 3.82
N ARG A 98 -3.92 4.34 4.42
CA ARG A 98 -3.54 5.70 4.85
C ARG A 98 -2.40 5.72 5.86
N GLY A 99 -2.35 4.73 6.75
CA GLY A 99 -1.27 4.60 7.74
C GLY A 99 0.06 4.25 7.08
N PHE A 100 0.04 3.39 6.05
CA PHE A 100 1.22 3.02 5.28
C PHE A 100 1.76 4.20 4.46
N PHE A 101 0.91 4.92 3.72
CA PHE A 101 1.35 6.10 2.96
C PHE A 101 1.97 7.19 3.86
N ARG A 102 1.35 7.48 5.02
CA ARG A 102 1.93 8.39 6.01
C ARG A 102 3.28 7.92 6.56
N PHE A 103 3.46 6.62 6.70
CA PHE A 103 4.76 6.06 7.10
C PHE A 103 5.81 6.23 5.99
N LEU A 104 5.43 6.02 4.72
CA LEU A 104 6.32 6.26 3.60
C LEU A 104 6.77 7.73 3.58
N GLU A 105 5.83 8.68 3.66
CA GLU A 105 6.11 10.13 3.73
C GLU A 105 7.07 10.46 4.88
N ARG A 106 6.76 9.99 6.10
CA ARG A 106 7.59 10.26 7.29
C ARG A 106 9.01 9.71 7.18
N THR A 107 9.21 8.62 6.43
CA THR A 107 10.52 8.00 6.28
C THR A 107 11.26 8.44 5.03
N GLY A 108 10.78 9.48 4.34
CA GLY A 108 11.38 9.99 3.10
C GLY A 108 11.22 9.06 1.90
N ARG A 109 10.31 8.07 2.00
CA ARG A 109 10.00 7.09 0.94
C ARG A 109 8.72 7.45 0.18
N GLY A 110 7.85 8.26 0.76
CA GLY A 110 6.76 8.99 0.11
C GLY A 110 7.25 10.42 -0.10
N GLY A 111 7.15 10.96 -1.31
CA GLY A 111 7.69 12.27 -1.64
C GLY A 111 7.22 13.36 -0.66
N GLY A 112 8.18 14.09 -0.10
CA GLY A 112 7.94 15.15 0.88
C GLY A 112 9.25 15.79 1.36
N GLY A 113 10.13 16.14 0.41
CA GLY A 113 11.20 17.11 0.64
C GLY A 113 10.79 18.41 -0.05
N GLY A 114 10.28 19.35 0.73
CA GLY A 114 9.77 20.66 0.27
C GLY A 114 8.81 21.24 1.28
#